data_AF-A0A7S1RKI0-F1
#
_entry.id   AF-A0A7S1RKI0-F1
#
_cell.length_a   1.000
_cell.length_b   1.000
_cell.length_c   1.000
_cell.angle_alpha   90.00
_cell.angle_beta   90.00
_cell.angle_gamma   90.00
#
_symmetry.space_group_name_H-M   'P 1'
#
loop_
_entity.id
_entity.type
_entity.pdbx_description
1 polymer ?
#
loop_
_entity_poly.entity_id
_entity_poly.type
_entity_poly.pdbx_seq_one_letter_code
_entity_poly.pdbx_strand_id
1 'polypeptide(L)'
;SQAIYNDSRLFEEERRENQLHRGSRVRCPAFLQLHAEICGELSSSPGRSSSSSSAEAAPRSSGTAPGSPVRRSRVMMLTRGTRGDVQPFVALARGLILHCNCQVTLVTELCWKKFIKDARVGLPAQSLLFRPSGGDTMKKVSESIPRMIMRYGQGSDALQALMLSRSEVEFFPSEGCMFHLATRDD
;
A
#
# COMPACT_ATOMS: atom_id res chain seq x y z
N SER A 1 -56.01 -12.54 -23.72
CA SER A 1 -54.68 -12.01 -24.10
C SER A 1 -54.45 -10.54 -23.69
N GLN A 2 -54.86 -10.13 -22.47
CA GLN A 2 -54.56 -8.80 -21.92
C GLN A 2 -53.55 -8.82 -20.75
N ALA A 3 -53.28 -10.00 -20.16
CA ALA A 3 -52.39 -10.11 -19.00
C ALA A 3 -50.90 -9.94 -19.35
N ILE A 4 -50.50 -10.21 -20.59
CA ILE A 4 -49.08 -10.14 -21.01
C ILE A 4 -48.64 -8.68 -21.24
N TYR A 5 -49.57 -7.75 -21.48
CA TYR A 5 -49.25 -6.35 -21.79
C TYR A 5 -48.98 -5.49 -20.54
N ASN A 6 -49.40 -5.94 -19.35
CA ASN A 6 -49.20 -5.19 -18.12
C ASN A 6 -47.81 -5.41 -17.49
N ASP A 7 -47.13 -6.51 -17.83
CA ASP A 7 -45.83 -6.87 -17.26
C ASP A 7 -44.68 -6.01 -17.84
N SER A 8 -44.78 -5.65 -19.13
CA SER A 8 -43.76 -4.81 -19.79
C SER A 8 -43.73 -3.37 -19.27
N ARG A 9 -44.85 -2.84 -18.75
CA ARG A 9 -44.91 -1.48 -18.19
C ARG A 9 -44.23 -1.38 -16.83
N LEU A 10 -44.37 -2.42 -16.00
CA LEU A 10 -43.74 -2.49 -14.68
C LEU A 10 -42.21 -2.55 -14.79
N PHE A 11 -41.70 -3.28 -15.78
CA PHE A 11 -40.26 -3.38 -16.05
C PHE A 11 -39.62 -2.07 -16.58
N GLU A 12 -40.37 -1.24 -17.31
CA GLU A 12 -39.86 0.06 -17.75
C GLU A 12 -39.88 1.13 -16.65
N GLU A 13 -40.84 1.04 -15.71
CA GLU A 13 -40.94 1.95 -14.58
C GLU A 13 -39.82 1.69 -13.55
N GLU A 14 -39.51 0.43 -13.26
CA GLU A 14 -38.39 0.03 -12.40
C GLU A 14 -37.01 0.40 -13.00
N ARG A 15 -36.89 0.42 -14.34
CA ARG A 15 -35.69 0.91 -15.03
C ARG A 15 -35.53 2.44 -14.95
N ARG A 16 -36.63 3.19 -14.91
CA ARG A 16 -36.59 4.65 -14.73
C ARG A 16 -36.21 5.04 -13.30
N GLU A 17 -36.71 4.31 -12.30
CA GLU A 17 -36.40 4.56 -10.90
C GLU A 17 -34.93 4.25 -10.55
N ASN A 18 -34.35 3.23 -11.19
CA ASN A 18 -32.92 2.90 -11.08
C ASN A 18 -31.97 3.86 -11.83
N GLN A 19 -32.46 4.65 -12.80
CA GLN A 19 -31.63 5.67 -13.47
C GLN A 19 -31.52 6.97 -12.67
N LEU A 20 -32.47 7.27 -11.79
CA LEU A 20 -32.42 8.48 -10.96
C LEU A 20 -31.33 8.43 -9.86
N HIS A 21 -30.83 7.23 -9.51
CA HIS A 21 -29.82 7.05 -8.46
C HIS A 21 -28.38 7.07 -8.96
N ARG A 22 -28.13 7.33 -10.25
CA ARG A 22 -26.77 7.42 -10.83
C ARG A 22 -26.02 8.72 -10.51
N GLY A 23 -26.54 9.54 -9.60
CA GLY A 23 -25.91 10.77 -9.11
C GLY A 23 -25.10 10.64 -7.83
N SER A 24 -24.96 9.43 -7.26
CA SER A 24 -24.12 9.22 -6.07
C SER A 24 -22.66 9.42 -6.42
N ARG A 25 -22.16 10.65 -6.23
CA ARG A 25 -20.74 10.92 -6.06
C ARG A 25 -20.25 10.00 -4.95
N VAL A 26 -19.55 8.93 -5.34
CA VAL A 26 -18.83 8.06 -4.41
C VAL A 26 -17.94 8.98 -3.60
N ARG A 27 -18.32 9.25 -2.36
CA ARG A 27 -17.48 10.04 -1.44
C ARG A 27 -16.26 9.17 -1.19
N CYS A 28 -15.15 9.55 -1.79
CA CYS A 28 -13.86 8.98 -1.42
C CYS A 28 -13.71 9.21 0.09
N PRO A 29 -13.65 8.15 0.92
CA PRO A 29 -13.51 8.31 2.36
C PRO A 29 -12.29 9.18 2.66
N ALA A 30 -12.41 10.12 3.61
CA ALA A 30 -11.37 11.09 3.91
C ALA A 30 -10.01 10.45 4.30
N PHE A 31 -10.01 9.18 4.73
CA PHE A 31 -8.79 8.43 5.06
C PHE A 31 -8.01 7.93 3.81
N LEU A 32 -8.58 8.01 2.61
CA LEU A 32 -7.92 7.68 1.34
C LEU A 32 -7.29 8.91 0.65
N GLN A 33 -7.02 9.98 1.41
CA GLN A 33 -6.26 11.12 0.92
C GLN A 33 -4.76 10.76 0.94
N LEU A 34 -4.32 10.11 -0.13
CA LEU A 34 -2.94 9.67 -0.31
C LEU A 34 -2.02 10.90 -0.52
N HIS A 35 -1.43 11.42 0.55
CA HIS A 35 -0.35 12.40 0.47
C HIS A 35 0.96 11.69 0.10
N ALA A 36 1.24 11.61 -1.20
CA ALA A 36 2.56 11.22 -1.70
C ALA A 36 3.43 12.48 -1.77
N GLU A 37 4.04 12.87 -0.65
CA GLU A 37 5.12 13.86 -0.70
C GLU A 37 6.36 13.18 -1.29
N ILE A 38 6.61 13.46 -2.58
CA ILE A 38 7.85 13.09 -3.24
C ILE A 38 8.94 14.00 -2.66
N CYS A 39 9.62 13.54 -1.61
CA CYS A 39 10.88 14.13 -1.15
C CYS A 39 11.99 13.77 -2.15
N GLY A 40 11.89 14.35 -3.35
CA GLY A 40 12.92 14.27 -4.38
C GLY A 40 13.89 15.42 -4.21
N GLU A 41 14.94 15.24 -3.39
CA GLU A 41 16.15 16.04 -3.54
C GLU A 41 16.85 15.58 -4.84
N LEU A 42 16.45 16.19 -5.96
CA LEU A 42 17.25 16.22 -7.17
C LEU A 42 18.53 16.98 -6.84
N SER A 43 19.62 16.25 -6.66
CA SER A 43 20.98 16.79 -6.54
C SER A 43 21.40 17.46 -7.85
N SER A 44 20.90 18.67 -8.09
CA SER A 44 21.45 19.56 -9.11
C SER A 44 22.83 20.02 -8.64
N SER A 45 23.90 19.37 -9.12
CA SER A 45 25.27 19.90 -9.00
C SER A 45 25.45 21.09 -9.95
N PRO A 46 25.77 22.30 -9.47
CA PRO A 46 26.23 23.36 -10.33
C PRO A 46 27.76 23.33 -10.44
N GLY A 47 28.24 23.23 -11.69
CA GLY A 47 29.30 24.08 -12.22
C GLY A 47 30.62 24.13 -11.48
N ARG A 48 31.53 23.24 -11.90
CA ARG A 48 32.98 23.37 -11.72
C ARG A 48 33.49 24.41 -12.73
N SER A 49 34.15 25.47 -12.28
CA SER A 49 35.06 26.27 -13.11
C SER A 49 36.41 26.44 -12.43
N SER A 50 37.42 26.28 -13.27
CA SER A 50 38.86 26.10 -13.05
C SER A 50 39.60 27.32 -12.52
N SER A 51 40.66 27.07 -11.74
CA SER A 51 41.96 27.73 -11.95
C SER A 51 43.12 26.87 -11.45
N SER A 52 44.14 26.84 -12.29
CA SER A 52 45.37 26.06 -12.31
C SER A 52 46.43 26.45 -11.28
N SER A 53 47.19 25.48 -10.78
CA SER A 53 48.62 25.67 -10.51
C SER A 53 49.36 24.34 -10.53
N SER A 54 50.33 24.28 -11.45
CA SER A 54 51.25 23.19 -11.75
C SER A 54 52.19 22.91 -10.57
N ALA A 55 52.28 21.65 -10.13
CA ALA A 55 53.44 21.14 -9.43
C ALA A 55 53.59 19.64 -9.69
N GLU A 56 54.76 19.33 -10.23
CA GLU A 56 55.32 18.07 -10.68
C GLU A 56 55.70 17.16 -9.50
N ALA A 57 55.19 15.92 -9.45
CA ALA A 57 55.85 14.77 -8.79
C ALA A 57 55.04 13.44 -8.87
N ALA A 58 55.69 12.42 -9.46
CA ALA A 58 55.58 10.97 -9.25
C ALA A 58 54.31 10.19 -9.72
N PRO A 59 54.48 9.00 -10.34
CA PRO A 59 53.38 8.11 -10.72
C PRO A 59 52.90 7.35 -9.48
N ARG A 60 51.94 7.93 -8.76
CA ARG A 60 51.22 7.23 -7.71
C ARG A 60 50.18 6.33 -8.37
N SER A 61 50.30 5.04 -8.12
CA SER A 61 49.28 4.04 -8.44
C SER A 61 47.92 4.55 -7.98
N SER A 62 47.04 4.80 -8.95
CA SER A 62 45.66 5.17 -8.74
C SER A 62 44.94 4.03 -8.04
N GLY A 63 45.03 4.00 -6.71
CA GLY A 63 44.17 3.18 -5.87
C GLY A 63 42.73 3.59 -6.16
N THR A 64 42.02 2.73 -6.89
CA THR A 64 40.58 2.81 -7.09
C THR A 64 39.94 2.90 -5.70
N ALA A 65 39.53 4.11 -5.30
CA ALA A 65 38.84 4.31 -4.04
C ALA A 65 37.64 3.36 -4.01
N PRO A 66 37.45 2.56 -2.95
CA PRO A 66 36.32 1.64 -2.86
C PRO A 66 35.04 2.45 -3.03
N GLY A 67 34.33 2.18 -4.12
CA GLY A 67 33.16 2.94 -4.55
C GLY A 67 32.19 3.10 -3.38
N SER A 68 31.74 4.34 -3.15
CA SER A 68 30.75 4.65 -2.13
C SER A 68 29.58 3.67 -2.24
N PRO A 69 29.16 3.00 -1.16
CA PRO A 69 28.09 2.03 -1.22
C PRO A 69 26.84 2.70 -1.79
N VAL A 70 26.30 2.12 -2.87
CA VAL A 70 25.09 2.64 -3.53
C VAL A 70 23.96 2.67 -2.50
N ARG A 71 23.61 3.87 -2.01
CA ARG A 71 22.51 4.06 -1.06
C ARG A 71 21.20 3.68 -1.77
N ARG A 72 20.44 2.75 -1.17
CA ARG A 72 19.10 2.37 -1.64
C ARG A 72 18.05 3.25 -0.99
N SER A 73 17.08 3.74 -1.76
CA SER A 73 15.91 4.43 -1.22
C SER A 73 15.10 3.50 -0.31
N ARG A 74 14.68 3.98 0.86
CA ARG A 74 13.89 3.21 1.83
C ARG A 74 12.42 3.58 1.72
N VAL A 75 11.54 2.59 1.54
CA VAL A 75 10.10 2.76 1.43
C VAL A 75 9.41 1.94 2.51
N MET A 76 8.50 2.54 3.25
CA MET A 76 7.61 1.83 4.17
C MET A 76 6.21 1.75 3.57
N MET A 77 5.64 0.56 3.54
CA MET A 77 4.29 0.32 3.02
C MET A 77 3.45 -0.30 4.14
N LEU A 78 2.38 0.36 4.53
CA LEU A 78 1.42 -0.15 5.50
C LEU A 78 0.19 -0.67 4.77
N THR A 79 -0.19 -1.92 5.03
CA THR A 79 -1.42 -2.50 4.51
C THR A 79 -2.04 -3.46 5.51
N ARG A 80 -3.36 -3.60 5.47
CA ARG A 80 -4.15 -4.55 6.25
C ARG A 80 -5.29 -5.09 5.40
N GLY A 81 -5.93 -6.14 5.88
CA GLY A 81 -7.11 -6.69 5.23
C GLY A 81 -6.99 -8.18 4.93
N THR A 82 -7.78 -8.60 3.96
CA THR A 82 -7.81 -9.95 3.44
C THR A 82 -6.62 -10.21 2.50
N ARG A 83 -6.54 -11.45 2.00
CA ARG A 83 -5.53 -11.81 0.99
C ARG A 83 -5.60 -10.91 -0.25
N GLY A 84 -6.81 -10.54 -0.67
CA GLY A 84 -7.03 -9.69 -1.83
C GLY A 84 -6.43 -8.29 -1.65
N ASP A 85 -6.43 -7.79 -0.42
CA ASP A 85 -5.90 -6.46 -0.09
C ASP A 85 -4.38 -6.46 0.01
N VAL A 86 -3.77 -7.52 0.59
CA VAL A 86 -2.32 -7.59 0.81
C VAL A 86 -1.52 -7.92 -0.45
N GLN A 87 -2.08 -8.74 -1.34
CA GLN A 87 -1.41 -9.20 -2.56
C GLN A 87 -0.88 -8.08 -3.48
N PRO A 88 -1.65 -7.02 -3.83
CA PRO A 88 -1.14 -5.95 -4.68
C PRO A 88 0.03 -5.18 -4.05
N PHE A 89 0.03 -5.00 -2.72
CA PHE A 89 1.14 -4.32 -2.02
C PHE A 89 2.43 -5.17 -2.04
N VAL A 90 2.32 -6.50 -1.91
CA VAL A 90 3.48 -7.39 -2.03
C VAL A 90 4.02 -7.39 -3.46
N ALA A 91 3.16 -7.39 -4.47
CA ALA A 91 3.57 -7.28 -5.87
C ALA A 91 4.28 -5.95 -6.16
N LEU A 92 3.72 -4.83 -5.67
CA LEU A 92 4.32 -3.51 -5.79
C LEU A 92 5.68 -3.42 -5.08
N ALA A 93 5.79 -3.94 -3.86
CA ALA A 93 7.05 -3.99 -3.11
C ALA A 93 8.15 -4.73 -3.90
N ARG A 94 7.82 -5.87 -4.53
CA ARG A 94 8.75 -6.59 -5.41
C ARG A 94 9.16 -5.73 -6.61
N GLY A 95 8.21 -5.04 -7.25
CA GLY A 95 8.48 -4.14 -8.36
C GLY A 95 9.46 -3.01 -7.99
N LEU A 96 9.23 -2.34 -6.86
CA LEU A 96 10.12 -1.28 -6.35
C LEU A 96 11.53 -1.79 -6.07
N ILE A 97 11.66 -3.01 -5.54
CA ILE A 97 12.97 -3.62 -5.27
C ILE A 97 13.71 -3.93 -6.59
N LEU A 98 13.03 -4.61 -7.53
CA LEU A 98 13.66 -5.12 -8.74
C LEU A 98 13.93 -4.01 -9.78
N HIS A 99 13.03 -3.04 -9.90
CA HIS A 99 13.09 -2.03 -10.96
C HIS A 99 13.56 -0.65 -10.47
N CYS A 100 13.47 -0.37 -9.17
CA CYS A 100 13.84 0.94 -8.61
C CYS A 100 14.98 0.87 -7.58
N ASN A 101 15.57 -0.31 -7.33
CA ASN A 101 16.63 -0.53 -6.33
C ASN A 101 16.26 0.00 -4.93
N CYS A 102 14.98 -0.12 -4.55
CA CYS A 102 14.49 0.27 -3.23
C CYS A 102 14.70 -0.84 -2.18
N GLN A 103 14.78 -0.44 -0.92
CA GLN A 103 14.57 -1.30 0.24
C GLN A 103 13.16 -1.05 0.77
N VAL A 104 12.31 -2.07 0.81
CA VAL A 104 10.91 -1.94 1.21
C VAL A 104 10.67 -2.61 2.55
N THR A 105 10.02 -1.92 3.48
CA THR A 105 9.48 -2.47 4.72
C THR A 105 7.97 -2.56 4.60
N LEU A 106 7.45 -3.79 4.53
CA LEU A 106 6.01 -4.05 4.52
C LEU A 106 5.52 -4.25 5.95
N VAL A 107 4.59 -3.40 6.37
CA VAL A 107 3.95 -3.42 7.68
C VAL A 107 2.53 -3.97 7.50
N THR A 108 2.24 -5.15 8.06
CA THR A 108 0.92 -5.80 7.95
C THR A 108 0.70 -6.85 9.05
N GLU A 109 -0.44 -7.53 9.04
CA GLU A 109 -0.86 -8.48 10.07
C GLU A 109 0.02 -9.73 10.11
N LEU A 110 0.16 -10.31 11.31
CA LEU A 110 1.11 -11.41 11.56
C LEU A 110 0.81 -12.66 10.72
N CYS A 111 -0.47 -12.92 10.42
CA CYS A 111 -0.91 -14.04 9.59
C CYS A 111 -0.29 -14.03 8.18
N TRP A 112 0.11 -12.85 7.67
CA TRP A 112 0.73 -12.70 6.34
C TRP A 112 2.26 -12.88 6.33
N LYS A 113 2.89 -13.08 7.49
CA LYS A 113 4.36 -13.23 7.61
C LYS A 113 4.93 -14.30 6.69
N LYS A 114 4.26 -15.46 6.59
CA LYS A 114 4.71 -16.57 5.72
C LYS A 114 4.64 -16.16 4.25
N PHE A 115 3.50 -15.62 3.82
CA PHE A 115 3.28 -15.15 2.45
C PHE A 115 4.36 -14.13 2.02
N ILE A 116 4.71 -13.19 2.90
CA ILE A 116 5.74 -12.17 2.61
C ILE A 116 7.15 -12.77 2.58
N LYS A 117 7.44 -13.75 3.45
CA LYS A 117 8.72 -14.47 3.41
C LYS A 117 8.88 -15.26 2.11
N ASP A 118 7.83 -15.93 1.67
CA ASP A 118 7.83 -16.68 0.40
C ASP A 118 8.02 -15.72 -0.79
N ALA A 119 7.43 -14.52 -0.70
CA ALA A 119 7.63 -13.45 -1.68
C ALA A 119 9.06 -12.86 -1.71
N ARG A 120 9.99 -13.28 -0.83
CA ARG A 120 11.40 -12.89 -0.91
C ARG A 120 12.21 -13.71 -1.91
N VAL A 121 11.68 -14.84 -2.37
CA VAL A 121 12.39 -15.70 -3.33
C VAL A 121 12.67 -14.90 -4.60
N GLY A 122 13.95 -14.85 -4.99
CA GLY A 122 14.46 -14.10 -6.14
C GLY A 122 14.75 -12.61 -5.87
N LEU A 123 14.64 -12.13 -4.63
CA LEU A 123 14.99 -10.74 -4.29
C LEU A 123 16.41 -10.65 -3.69
N PRO A 124 17.10 -9.50 -3.84
CA PRO A 124 18.36 -9.24 -3.14
C PRO A 124 18.19 -9.38 -1.61
N ALA A 125 19.25 -9.82 -0.92
CA ALA A 125 19.22 -9.95 0.53
C ALA A 125 18.84 -8.63 1.21
N GLN A 126 18.00 -8.72 2.26
CA GLN A 126 17.54 -7.59 3.07
C GLN A 126 16.79 -6.47 2.32
N SER A 127 16.36 -6.71 1.07
CA SER A 127 15.60 -5.72 0.29
C SER A 127 14.11 -5.65 0.66
N LEU A 128 13.52 -6.75 1.13
CA LEU A 128 12.12 -6.80 1.59
C LEU A 128 12.05 -7.17 3.07
N LEU A 129 11.66 -6.22 3.92
CA LEU A 129 11.49 -6.38 5.36
C LEU A 129 10.01 -6.54 5.72
N PHE A 130 9.73 -7.30 6.78
CA PHE A 130 8.37 -7.48 7.31
C PHE A 130 8.33 -6.93 8.73
N ARG A 131 7.28 -6.17 9.06
CA ARG A 131 6.95 -5.73 10.41
C ARG A 131 5.48 -6.02 10.71
N PRO A 132 5.14 -6.58 11.88
CA PRO A 132 3.75 -6.76 12.26
C PRO A 132 3.11 -5.39 12.53
N SER A 133 1.89 -5.16 12.02
CA SER A 133 1.03 -4.01 12.36
C SER A 133 0.09 -4.26 13.54
N GLY A 134 0.04 -5.52 13.99
CA GLY A 134 -1.00 -6.01 14.89
C GLY A 134 -2.33 -6.33 14.24
N GLY A 135 -3.22 -6.90 15.05
CA GLY A 135 -4.56 -7.33 14.63
C GLY A 135 -4.59 -8.60 13.77
N ASP A 136 -5.80 -9.07 13.47
CA ASP A 136 -6.07 -10.21 12.59
C ASP A 136 -7.42 -10.01 11.89
N THR A 137 -7.41 -9.29 10.77
CA THR A 137 -8.60 -9.02 9.96
C THR A 137 -9.18 -10.31 9.42
N MET A 138 -8.35 -11.28 9.02
CA MET A 138 -8.82 -12.58 8.53
C MET A 138 -9.65 -13.32 9.58
N LYS A 139 -9.19 -13.34 10.83
CA LYS A 139 -9.95 -13.94 11.93
C LYS A 139 -11.29 -13.22 12.12
N LYS A 140 -11.31 -11.88 12.12
CA LYS A 140 -12.54 -11.09 12.31
C LYS A 140 -13.54 -11.29 11.17
N VAL A 141 -13.12 -11.18 9.92
CA VAL A 141 -14.03 -11.39 8.77
C VAL A 141 -14.50 -12.85 8.69
N SER A 142 -13.78 -13.78 9.32
CA SER A 142 -14.21 -15.16 9.43
C SER A 142 -15.23 -15.42 10.54
N GLU A 143 -15.59 -14.46 11.39
CA GLU A 143 -16.63 -14.67 12.39
C GLU A 143 -18.02 -14.82 11.76
N SER A 144 -18.95 -15.47 12.46
CA SER A 144 -20.26 -15.82 11.91
C SER A 144 -21.08 -14.60 11.51
N ILE A 145 -21.08 -13.55 12.34
CA ILE A 145 -21.81 -12.30 12.10
C ILE A 145 -21.22 -11.53 10.91
N PRO A 146 -19.90 -11.23 10.87
CA PRO A 146 -19.24 -10.69 9.69
C PRO A 146 -19.51 -11.48 8.41
N ARG A 147 -19.43 -12.81 8.44
CA ARG A 147 -19.75 -13.65 7.28
C ARG A 147 -21.21 -13.53 6.86
N MET A 148 -22.13 -13.48 7.81
CA MET A 148 -23.56 -13.30 7.54
C MET A 148 -23.81 -11.96 6.86
N ILE A 149 -23.25 -10.88 7.42
CA ILE A 149 -23.33 -9.53 6.86
C ILE A 149 -22.74 -9.47 5.45
N MET A 150 -21.56 -10.04 5.22
CA MET A 150 -20.93 -10.06 3.90
C MET A 150 -21.71 -10.90 2.87
N ARG A 151 -22.48 -11.89 3.30
CA ARG A 151 -23.29 -12.74 2.41
C ARG A 151 -24.65 -12.12 2.09
N TYR A 152 -25.36 -11.62 3.09
CA TYR A 152 -26.73 -11.13 2.93
C TYR A 152 -26.81 -9.60 2.75
N GLY A 153 -25.78 -8.88 3.17
CA GLY A 153 -25.67 -7.43 3.09
C GLY A 153 -24.96 -6.92 1.83
N GLN A 154 -24.83 -7.74 0.78
CA GLN A 154 -24.16 -7.32 -0.47
C GLN A 154 -24.82 -6.11 -1.12
N GLY A 155 -26.13 -5.92 -0.93
CA GLY A 155 -26.88 -4.76 -1.42
C GLY A 155 -26.89 -3.55 -0.48
N SER A 156 -26.18 -3.59 0.66
CA SER A 156 -26.18 -2.50 1.63
C SER A 156 -24.77 -2.01 1.92
N ASP A 157 -24.38 -0.95 1.21
CA ASP A 157 -23.10 -0.25 1.42
C ASP A 157 -22.96 0.24 2.87
N ALA A 158 -24.06 0.68 3.50
CA ALA A 158 -24.06 1.13 4.89
C ALA A 158 -23.69 0.00 5.86
N LEU A 159 -24.20 -1.22 5.64
CA LEU A 159 -23.91 -2.36 6.49
C LEU A 159 -22.46 -2.83 6.31
N GLN A 160 -21.95 -2.82 5.08
CA GLN A 160 -20.54 -3.09 4.80
C GLN A 160 -19.63 -2.04 5.43
N ALA A 161 -19.95 -0.75 5.27
CA ALA A 161 -19.20 0.35 5.87
C ALA A 161 -19.17 0.27 7.40
N LEU A 162 -20.32 0.00 8.04
CA LEU A 162 -20.40 -0.18 9.50
C LEU A 162 -19.51 -1.34 9.99
N MET A 163 -19.54 -2.46 9.26
CA MET A 163 -18.68 -3.63 9.56
C MET A 163 -17.20 -3.28 9.47
N LEU A 164 -16.81 -2.54 8.43
CA LEU A 164 -15.43 -2.10 8.22
C LEU A 164 -15.02 -1.07 9.29
N SER A 165 -15.86 -0.08 9.60
CA SER A 165 -15.60 0.92 10.67
C SER A 165 -15.37 0.26 12.03
N ARG A 166 -16.14 -0.78 12.37
CA ARG A 166 -15.94 -1.48 13.64
C ARG A 166 -14.58 -2.19 13.69
N SER A 167 -14.13 -2.73 12.56
CA SER A 167 -12.81 -3.37 12.46
C SER A 167 -11.65 -2.38 12.60
N GLU A 168 -11.87 -1.09 12.30
CA GLU A 168 -10.93 0.00 12.51
C GLU A 168 -10.88 0.46 13.97
N VAL A 169 -12.01 0.55 14.69
CA VAL A 169 -11.99 0.98 16.09
C VAL A 169 -11.19 0.01 16.97
N GLU A 170 -11.22 -1.28 16.66
CA GLU A 170 -10.42 -2.27 17.37
C GLU A 170 -8.93 -2.27 16.97
N PHE A 171 -8.53 -1.50 15.97
CA PHE A 171 -7.13 -1.37 15.55
C PHE A 171 -6.31 -0.63 16.61
N PHE A 172 -6.74 0.58 16.96
CA PHE A 172 -5.95 1.49 17.79
C PHE A 172 -5.75 1.05 19.24
N PRO A 173 -6.70 0.35 19.89
CA PRO A 173 -6.52 -0.13 21.26
C PRO A 173 -5.80 -1.47 21.36
N SER A 174 -5.74 -2.26 20.27
CA SER A 174 -5.33 -3.68 20.38
C SER A 174 -3.82 -3.89 20.38
N GLU A 175 -3.01 -2.93 19.96
CA GLU A 175 -1.56 -3.00 20.09
C GLU A 175 -0.94 -1.67 20.51
N GLY A 176 0.12 -1.75 21.33
CA GLY A 176 0.96 -0.60 21.63
C GLY A 176 1.53 -0.05 20.33
N CYS A 177 1.12 1.15 19.95
CA CYS A 177 1.62 1.83 18.76
C CYS A 177 3.12 2.04 18.92
N MET A 178 3.93 1.16 18.32
CA MET A 178 5.38 1.35 18.27
C MET A 178 5.70 2.38 17.19
N PHE A 179 5.93 3.61 17.62
CA PHE A 179 6.44 4.66 16.76
C PHE A 179 7.89 4.34 16.40
N HIS A 180 8.11 3.80 15.20
CA HIS A 180 9.43 3.82 14.60
C HIS A 180 9.64 5.19 13.98
N LEU A 181 10.31 6.07 14.73
CA LEU A 181 10.80 7.33 14.16
C LEU A 181 11.77 6.97 13.02
N ALA A 182 11.45 7.41 11.80
CA ALA A 182 12.41 7.35 10.71
C ALA A 182 13.47 8.43 10.98
N THR A 183 14.51 8.07 11.72
CA THR A 183 15.68 8.94 11.88
C THR A 183 16.37 9.05 10.53
N ARG A 184 16.57 10.28 10.06
CA ARG A 184 17.36 10.57 8.86
C ARG A 184 18.81 10.21 9.24
N ASP A 185 19.31 9.11 8.69
CA ASP A 185 20.73 8.75 8.82
C ASP A 185 21.51 9.70 7.90
N ASP A 186 21.97 10.84 8.43
CA ASP A 186 22.84 11.80 7.73
C ASP A 186 24.19 11.14 7.39
#